data_AF-A0AAW3HVH9-F1
#
_entry.id   AF-A0AAW3HVH9-F1
#
_cell.length_a   1.000
_cell.length_b   1.000
_cell.length_c   1.000
_cell.angle_alpha   90.00
_cell.angle_beta   90.00
_cell.angle_gamma   90.00
#
_symmetry.space_group_name_H-M   'P 1'
#
loop_
_entity.id
_entity.type
_entity.pdbx_description
1 polymer ?
#
loop_
_entity_poly.entity_id
_entity_poly.type
_entity_poly.pdbx_seq_one_letter_code
_entity_poly.pdbx_strand_id
1 'polypeptide(L)'
;MLYMATQLAESDVSEKVSATKKHISEAKDTIVEISTSTISSAEIMAMHLDQSEVDALVSDIKMSTVWNDGVETSDYEALDHYKTKMTTFTTNLVTVAQNLTAQDEQLAGDIVTNLS
;
A
#
# COMPACT_ATOMS: atom_id res chain seq x y z
N MET A 1 -19.45 14.83 -14.74
CA MET A 1 -18.41 15.52 -13.94
C MET A 1 -18.06 14.73 -12.67
N LEU A 2 -19.02 14.44 -11.78
CA LEU A 2 -18.73 13.73 -10.52
C LEU A 2 -18.15 12.31 -10.73
N TYR A 3 -18.73 11.52 -11.63
CA TYR A 3 -18.23 10.16 -11.95
C TYR A 3 -16.78 10.13 -12.46
N MET A 4 -16.35 11.18 -13.17
CA MET A 4 -14.95 11.30 -13.61
C MET A 4 -14.03 11.68 -12.45
N ALA A 5 -14.47 12.57 -11.55
CA ALA A 5 -13.71 12.95 -10.37
C ALA A 5 -13.53 11.77 -9.39
N THR A 6 -14.55 10.94 -9.20
CA THR A 6 -14.46 9.74 -8.34
C THR A 6 -13.50 8.70 -8.91
N GLN A 7 -13.52 8.47 -10.23
CA GLN A 7 -12.55 7.58 -10.88
C GLN A 7 -11.12 8.11 -10.79
N LEU A 8 -10.93 9.43 -10.95
CA LEU A 8 -9.60 10.04 -10.81
C LEU A 8 -9.04 9.87 -9.39
N ALA A 9 -9.89 10.06 -8.37
CA ALA A 9 -9.50 9.85 -6.97
C ALA A 9 -9.15 8.38 -6.67
N GLU A 10 -9.91 7.43 -7.24
CA GLU A 10 -9.62 6.00 -7.10
C GLU A 10 -8.29 5.62 -7.77
N SER A 11 -8.02 6.16 -8.96
CA SER A 11 -6.75 5.96 -9.68
C SER A 11 -5.57 6.49 -8.88
N ASP A 12 -5.65 7.72 -8.37
CA ASP A 12 -4.58 8.34 -7.56
C ASP A 12 -4.27 7.52 -6.30
N VAL A 13 -5.30 7.01 -5.62
CA VAL A 13 -5.09 6.14 -4.45
C VAL A 13 -4.47 4.81 -4.84
N SER A 14 -4.91 4.19 -5.94
CA SER A 14 -4.32 2.93 -6.39
C SER A 14 -2.84 3.10 -6.78
N GLU A 15 -2.49 4.22 -7.41
CA GLU A 15 -1.11 4.55 -7.76
C GLU A 15 -0.24 4.74 -6.52
N LYS A 16 -0.70 5.53 -5.54
CA LYS A 16 0.02 5.75 -4.28
C LYS A 16 0.23 4.47 -3.47
N VAL A 17 -0.78 3.60 -3.42
CA VAL A 17 -0.67 2.28 -2.76
C VAL A 17 0.38 1.43 -3.47
N SER A 18 0.36 1.39 -4.81
CA SER A 18 1.31 0.61 -5.60
C SER A 18 2.74 1.13 -5.45
N ALA A 19 2.92 2.45 -5.48
CA ALA A 19 4.21 3.10 -5.26
C ALA A 19 4.76 2.81 -3.86
N THR A 20 3.91 2.85 -2.83
CA THR A 20 4.34 2.55 -1.45
C THR A 20 4.76 1.09 -1.31
N LYS A 21 3.99 0.15 -1.88
CA LYS A 21 4.37 -1.27 -1.92
C LYS A 21 5.73 -1.46 -2.61
N LYS A 22 5.95 -0.75 -3.73
CA LYS A 22 7.23 -0.77 -4.45
C LYS A 22 8.38 -0.26 -3.58
N HIS A 23 8.22 0.86 -2.89
CA HIS A 23 9.25 1.40 -2.01
C HIS A 23 9.61 0.45 -0.87
N ILE A 24 8.64 -0.27 -0.29
CA ILE A 24 8.89 -1.30 0.72
C ILE A 24 9.76 -2.42 0.14
N SER A 25 9.41 -2.93 -1.05
CA SER A 25 10.21 -3.95 -1.75
C SER A 25 11.63 -3.46 -2.07
N GLU A 26 11.78 -2.25 -2.59
CA GLU A 26 13.09 -1.68 -2.93
C GLU A 26 13.97 -1.46 -1.69
N ALA A 27 13.36 -1.05 -0.57
CA ALA A 27 14.04 -0.96 0.72
C ALA A 27 14.52 -2.34 1.20
N LYS A 28 13.69 -3.37 1.08
CA LYS A 28 14.06 -4.75 1.41
C LYS A 28 15.23 -5.24 0.56
N ASP A 29 15.17 -5.04 -0.76
CA ASP A 29 16.24 -5.45 -1.69
C ASP A 29 17.57 -4.77 -1.34
N THR A 30 17.52 -3.47 -1.03
CA THR A 30 18.71 -2.71 -0.59
C THR A 30 19.31 -3.28 0.69
N ILE A 31 18.47 -3.63 1.67
CA ILE A 31 18.92 -4.21 2.94
C ILE A 31 19.51 -5.61 2.71
N VAL A 32 18.92 -6.41 1.83
CA VAL A 32 19.46 -7.73 1.44
C VAL A 32 20.87 -7.59 0.87
N GLU A 33 21.07 -6.64 -0.05
CA GLU A 33 22.38 -6.40 -0.66
C GLU A 33 23.42 -5.99 0.38
N ILE A 34 23.10 -4.99 1.22
CA ILE A 34 24.01 -4.49 2.27
C ILE A 34 24.35 -5.59 3.27
N SER A 35 23.35 -6.31 3.77
CA SER A 35 23.52 -7.41 4.73
C SER A 35 24.44 -8.49 4.16
N THR A 36 24.15 -8.95 2.94
CA THR A 36 24.92 -10.01 2.28
C THR A 36 26.37 -9.58 2.03
N SER A 37 26.58 -8.36 1.52
CA SER A 37 27.92 -7.83 1.24
C SER A 37 28.75 -7.68 2.52
N THR A 38 28.13 -7.19 3.59
CA THR A 38 28.80 -6.98 4.88
C THR A 38 29.15 -8.31 5.54
N ILE A 39 28.23 -9.29 5.53
CA ILE A 39 28.49 -10.65 6.05
C ILE A 39 29.63 -11.31 5.27
N SER A 40 29.59 -11.25 3.93
CA SER A 40 30.65 -11.82 3.09
C SER A 40 32.01 -11.20 3.38
N SER A 41 32.04 -9.88 3.61
CA SER A 41 33.28 -9.18 3.97
C SER A 41 33.79 -9.60 5.34
N ALA A 42 32.90 -9.79 6.33
CA ALA A 42 33.26 -10.26 7.66
C ALA A 42 33.86 -11.68 7.62
N GLU A 43 33.27 -12.59 6.83
CA GLU A 43 33.78 -13.95 6.63
C GLU A 43 35.19 -13.96 6.02
N ILE A 44 35.48 -13.06 5.07
CA ILE A 44 36.82 -12.92 4.47
C ILE A 44 37.85 -12.42 5.50
N MET A 45 37.46 -11.51 6.40
CA MET A 45 38.36 -10.93 7.41
C MET A 45 38.62 -11.87 8.60
N ALA A 46 37.72 -12.83 8.85
CA ALA A 46 37.71 -13.68 10.02
C ALA A 46 38.73 -14.85 9.98
N MET A 47 39.99 -14.57 9.65
CA MET A 47 41.03 -15.60 9.37
C MET A 47 41.35 -16.56 10.53
N HIS A 48 40.98 -16.21 11.76
CA HIS A 48 41.29 -16.98 12.96
C HIS A 48 40.06 -17.35 13.80
N LEU A 49 38.88 -16.93 13.35
CA LEU A 49 37.63 -17.25 14.04
C LEU A 49 37.05 -18.53 13.46
N ASP A 50 36.38 -19.29 14.30
CA ASP A 50 35.51 -20.35 13.80
C ASP A 50 34.17 -19.76 13.29
N GLN A 51 33.40 -20.58 12.58
CA GLN A 51 32.14 -20.13 11.99
C GLN A 51 31.13 -19.65 13.04
N SER A 52 31.14 -20.22 14.25
CA SER A 52 30.21 -19.83 15.31
C SER A 52 30.52 -18.45 15.89
N GLU A 53 31.81 -18.11 16.00
CA GLU A 53 32.28 -16.79 16.38
C GLU A 53 31.93 -15.75 15.31
N VAL A 54 32.12 -16.09 14.03
CA VAL A 54 31.70 -15.23 12.91
C VAL A 54 30.19 -15.02 12.91
N ASP A 55 29.41 -16.09 13.07
CA ASP A 55 27.96 -16.05 13.13
C ASP A 55 27.43 -15.17 14.27
N ALA A 56 28.10 -15.21 15.42
CA ALA A 56 27.78 -14.36 16.57
C ALA A 56 28.08 -12.88 16.26
N LEU A 57 29.23 -12.58 15.67
CA LEU A 57 29.64 -11.20 15.33
C LEU A 57 28.75 -10.56 14.26
N VAL A 58 28.24 -11.35 13.30
CA VAL A 58 27.37 -10.83 12.23
C VAL A 58 25.87 -11.00 12.53
N SER A 59 25.51 -11.52 13.69
CA SER A 59 24.12 -11.84 14.04
C SER A 59 23.16 -10.64 13.93
N ASP A 60 23.63 -9.46 14.32
CA ASP A 60 22.86 -8.21 14.31
C ASP A 60 22.54 -7.71 12.90
N ILE A 61 23.33 -8.11 11.89
CA ILE A 61 23.16 -7.68 10.51
C ILE A 61 22.52 -8.73 9.61
N LYS A 62 22.18 -9.92 10.14
CA LYS A 62 21.43 -10.95 9.40
C LYS A 62 20.04 -10.44 9.05
N MET A 63 19.51 -10.85 7.89
CA MET A 63 18.18 -10.44 7.43
C MET A 63 17.06 -10.68 8.45
N SER A 64 17.12 -11.80 9.19
CA SER A 64 16.17 -12.12 10.26
C SER A 64 16.16 -11.11 11.40
N THR A 65 17.22 -10.30 11.53
CA THR A 65 17.38 -9.29 12.58
C THR A 65 17.05 -7.90 12.06
N VAL A 66 17.48 -7.57 10.83
CA VAL A 66 17.34 -6.22 10.26
C VAL A 66 16.03 -5.99 9.52
N TRP A 67 15.31 -7.05 9.13
CA TRP A 67 14.03 -6.97 8.46
C TRP A 67 12.98 -7.82 9.17
N ASN A 68 11.76 -7.28 9.27
CA ASN A 68 10.64 -7.99 9.88
C ASN A 68 9.56 -8.24 8.82
N ASP A 69 9.52 -9.47 8.29
CA ASP A 69 8.53 -9.88 7.29
C ASP A 69 7.08 -9.78 7.81
N GLY A 70 6.87 -9.88 9.13
CA GLY A 70 5.57 -9.67 9.75
C GLY A 70 5.10 -8.21 9.69
N VAL A 71 6.02 -7.26 9.87
CA VAL A 71 5.74 -5.83 9.68
C VAL A 71 5.48 -5.53 8.21
N GLU A 72 6.30 -6.06 7.30
CA GLU A 72 6.08 -5.93 5.84
C GLU A 72 4.68 -6.43 5.44
N THR A 73 4.30 -7.61 5.93
CA THR A 73 2.98 -8.19 5.65
C THR A 73 1.87 -7.29 6.18
N SER A 74 1.99 -6.83 7.43
CA SER A 74 1.02 -5.92 8.04
C SER A 74 0.90 -4.59 7.29
N ASP A 75 2.00 -4.05 6.77
CA ASP A 75 2.01 -2.81 5.98
C ASP A 75 1.31 -3.01 4.64
N TYR A 76 1.54 -4.14 3.96
CA TYR A 76 0.82 -4.47 2.73
C TYR A 76 -0.68 -4.65 2.95
N GLU A 77 -1.08 -5.35 4.02
CA GLU A 77 -2.49 -5.49 4.39
C GLU A 77 -3.14 -4.14 4.71
N ALA A 78 -2.45 -3.26 5.43
CA ALA A 78 -2.93 -1.91 5.73
C ALA A 78 -3.12 -1.07 4.46
N LEU A 79 -2.19 -1.17 3.50
CA LEU A 79 -2.28 -0.49 2.21
C LEU A 79 -3.45 -1.00 1.36
N ASP A 80 -3.68 -2.32 1.33
CA ASP A 80 -4.84 -2.90 0.64
C ASP A 80 -6.15 -2.48 1.30
N HIS A 81 -6.19 -2.46 2.63
CA HIS A 81 -7.36 -1.98 3.37
C HIS A 81 -7.67 -0.51 3.07
N TYR A 82 -6.65 0.34 2.99
CA TYR A 82 -6.82 1.74 2.60
C TYR A 82 -7.42 1.85 1.19
N LYS A 83 -6.90 1.08 0.23
CA LYS A 83 -7.46 1.03 -1.14
C LYS A 83 -8.92 0.60 -1.13
N THR A 84 -9.27 -0.48 -0.43
CA THR A 84 -10.65 -0.97 -0.31
C THR A 84 -11.59 0.08 0.27
N LYS A 85 -11.17 0.78 1.34
CA LYS A 85 -11.95 1.86 1.94
C LYS A 85 -12.19 3.00 0.97
N MET A 86 -11.19 3.39 0.18
CA MET A 86 -11.34 4.44 -0.81
C MET A 86 -12.31 4.04 -1.93
N THR A 87 -12.16 2.84 -2.51
CA THR A 87 -13.10 2.31 -3.53
C THR A 87 -14.53 2.23 -2.99
N THR A 88 -14.71 1.84 -1.73
CA THR A 88 -16.04 1.82 -1.09
C THR A 88 -16.61 3.25 -0.98
N PHE A 89 -15.79 4.21 -0.55
CA PHE A 89 -16.19 5.60 -0.43
C PHE A 89 -16.57 6.22 -1.79
N THR A 90 -15.76 6.01 -2.84
CA THR A 90 -16.05 6.54 -4.19
C THR A 90 -17.31 5.90 -4.77
N THR A 91 -17.52 4.60 -4.56
CA THR A 91 -18.77 3.91 -4.95
C THR A 91 -19.98 4.55 -4.28
N ASN A 92 -19.92 4.77 -2.96
CA ASN A 92 -21.00 5.40 -2.21
C ASN A 92 -21.29 6.83 -2.72
N LEU A 93 -20.26 7.61 -3.06
CA LEU A 93 -20.44 8.93 -3.65
C LEU A 93 -21.20 8.88 -4.98
N VAL A 94 -20.88 7.92 -5.85
CA VAL A 94 -21.58 7.74 -7.13
C VAL A 94 -23.04 7.37 -6.89
N THR A 95 -23.32 6.44 -5.97
CA THR A 95 -24.70 6.06 -5.61
C THR A 95 -25.50 7.23 -5.05
N VAL A 96 -24.92 8.02 -4.14
CA VAL A 96 -25.60 9.20 -3.59
C VAL A 96 -25.95 10.19 -4.69
N ALA A 97 -25.04 10.43 -5.64
CA ALA A 97 -25.30 11.35 -6.74
C ALA A 97 -26.39 10.86 -7.69
N GLN A 98 -26.41 9.55 -8.00
CA GLN A 98 -27.49 8.95 -8.80
C GLN A 98 -28.85 9.11 -8.11
N ASN A 99 -28.91 8.87 -6.80
CA ASN A 99 -30.14 9.02 -6.03
C ASN A 99 -30.63 10.48 -6.01
N LEU A 100 -29.71 11.44 -5.85
CA LEU A 100 -30.05 12.87 -5.90
C LEU A 100 -30.60 13.27 -7.27
N THR A 101 -29.97 12.84 -8.36
CA THR A 101 -30.46 13.12 -9.72
C THR A 101 -31.84 12.51 -9.97
N ALA A 102 -32.06 11.25 -9.58
CA ALA A 102 -33.36 10.61 -9.74
C ALA A 102 -34.47 11.32 -8.93
N GLN A 103 -34.16 11.76 -7.71
CA GLN A 103 -35.12 12.48 -6.87
C GLN A 103 -35.45 13.87 -7.44
N ASP A 104 -34.47 14.57 -7.99
CA ASP A 104 -34.64 15.88 -8.64
C ASP A 104 -35.53 15.76 -9.89
N GLU A 105 -35.28 14.76 -10.73
CA GLU A 105 -36.09 14.46 -11.92
C GLU A 105 -37.54 14.12 -11.56
N GLN A 106 -37.75 13.33 -10.49
CA GLN A 106 -39.09 12.99 -10.01
C GLN A 106 -39.85 14.23 -9.55
N LEU A 107 -39.24 15.08 -8.72
CA LEU A 107 -39.88 16.29 -8.21
C LEU A 107 -40.20 17.29 -9.33
N ALA A 108 -39.32 17.41 -10.33
CA ALA A 108 -39.59 18.21 -11.51
C ALA A 108 -40.81 17.69 -12.28
N GLY A 109 -40.92 16.35 -12.45
CA GLY A 109 -42.09 15.71 -13.06
C GLY A 109 -43.39 15.98 -12.29
N ASP A 110 -43.35 15.84 -10.96
CA ASP A 110 -44.50 16.07 -10.08
C ASP A 110 -44.99 17.53 -10.13
N ILE A 111 -44.09 18.50 -10.27
CA ILE A 111 -44.47 19.91 -10.45
C ILE A 111 -45.23 20.10 -11.77
N VAL A 112 -44.76 19.47 -12.85
CA VAL A 112 -45.41 19.60 -14.16
C VAL A 112 -46.81 18.98 -14.15
N THR A 113 -46.97 17.79 -13.58
CA THR A 113 -48.29 17.13 -13.50
C THR A 113 -49.27 17.84 -12.57
N ASN A 114 -48.80 18.48 -11.49
CA ASN A 114 -49.69 19.21 -10.58
C ASN A 114 -50.12 20.60 -11.10
N LEU A 115 -49.49 21.10 -12.17
CA LEU A 115 -49.81 22.39 -12.80
C LEU A 115 -50.58 22.27 -14.12
N SER A 116 -50.73 21.06 -14.66
CA SER A 116 -51.49 20.72 -15.87
C SER A 116 -52.91 20.27 -15.58
#